data_AF-A0A401T7Q2-F1
#
_entry.id   AF-A0A401T7Q2-F1
#
_cell.length_a   1.000
_cell.length_b   1.000
_cell.length_c   1.000
_cell.angle_alpha   90.00
_cell.angle_beta   90.00
_cell.angle_gamma   90.00
#
_symmetry.space_group_name_H-M   'P 1'
#
loop_
_entity.id
_entity.type
_entity.pdbx_description
1 polymer ?
#
loop_
_entity_poly.entity_id
_entity_poly.type
_entity_poly.pdbx_seq_one_letter_code
_entity_poly.pdbx_strand_id
1 'polypeptide(L)'
;MEFNSDKCEEMNKPGEASVHFQRAAELQSQVPIECLLSLGKVATCKIITRDYDGALAVFTEMQLLAQEKGLQVQGTCTPVGAFMDVIARCEVSRVLLLMLLQPPPQKLLPEHAQTLEKYDWESFDSHSQVNYLPENVFLLLQSVVMACQEKDLESLKVLQVELWPLLTPEQNHLLHLVLQEVLAPSGRGV
;
A
#
# COMPACT_ATOMS: atom_id res chain seq x y z
N MET A 1 -5.96 -18.51 2.93
CA MET A 1 -6.51 -17.67 1.84
C MET A 1 -5.41 -17.47 0.80
N GLU A 2 -5.09 -18.49 0.01
CA GLU A 2 -3.97 -18.50 -0.96
C GLU A 2 -4.42 -18.27 -2.42
N PHE A 3 -5.62 -17.73 -2.66
CA PHE A 3 -6.25 -17.78 -3.98
C PHE A 3 -5.89 -16.64 -4.96
N ASN A 4 -4.99 -15.71 -4.62
CA ASN A 4 -4.83 -14.46 -5.38
C ASN A 4 -3.53 -14.32 -6.22
N SER A 5 -2.49 -15.15 -6.00
CA SER A 5 -1.31 -15.16 -6.88
C SER A 5 -1.61 -15.88 -8.19
N ASP A 6 -2.37 -16.98 -8.12
CA ASP A 6 -2.56 -17.92 -9.21
C ASP A 6 -3.19 -17.31 -10.47
N LYS A 7 -4.04 -16.28 -10.34
CA LYS A 7 -4.81 -15.76 -11.49
C LYS A 7 -4.06 -14.74 -12.38
N CYS A 8 -3.11 -13.95 -11.83
CA CYS A 8 -2.20 -13.15 -12.69
C CYS A 8 -1.13 -14.09 -13.32
N GLU A 9 -0.74 -15.17 -12.63
CA GLU A 9 0.21 -16.18 -13.15
C GLU A 9 -0.39 -17.04 -14.28
N GLU A 10 -1.66 -17.47 -14.16
CA GLU A 10 -2.37 -18.25 -15.20
C GLU A 10 -2.48 -17.52 -16.54
N MET A 11 -2.50 -16.17 -16.56
CA MET A 11 -2.68 -15.41 -17.80
C MET A 11 -1.39 -15.12 -18.56
N ASN A 12 -0.22 -15.52 -18.04
CA ASN A 12 1.11 -15.43 -18.67
C ASN A 12 1.50 -14.04 -19.26
N LYS A 13 0.69 -13.01 -18.98
CA LYS A 13 0.76 -11.64 -19.49
C LYS A 13 0.10 -10.67 -18.49
N PRO A 14 0.79 -10.32 -17.39
CA PRO A 14 0.24 -9.46 -16.34
C PRO A 14 -0.14 -8.05 -16.85
N GLY A 15 0.50 -7.57 -17.92
CA GLY A 15 0.14 -6.30 -18.56
C GLY A 15 -1.24 -6.33 -19.23
N GLU A 16 -1.57 -7.38 -19.98
CA GLU A 16 -2.90 -7.53 -20.62
C GLU A 16 -3.98 -7.81 -19.55
N ALA A 17 -3.62 -8.58 -18.52
CA ALA A 17 -4.47 -8.83 -17.35
C ALA A 17 -4.95 -7.54 -16.67
N SER A 18 -4.05 -6.56 -16.51
CA SER A 18 -4.37 -5.29 -15.84
C SER A 18 -5.51 -4.55 -16.54
N VAL A 19 -5.55 -4.55 -17.88
CA VAL A 19 -6.59 -3.87 -18.67
C VAL A 19 -7.95 -4.57 -18.51
N HIS A 20 -7.95 -5.91 -18.46
CA HIS A 20 -9.17 -6.67 -18.24
C HIS A 20 -9.76 -6.43 -16.84
N PHE A 21 -8.91 -6.35 -15.82
CA PHE A 21 -9.36 -6.05 -14.45
C PHE A 21 -9.81 -4.59 -14.30
N GLN A 22 -9.14 -3.63 -14.95
CA GLN A 22 -9.59 -2.23 -14.95
C GLN A 22 -10.99 -2.10 -15.56
N ARG A 23 -11.21 -2.78 -16.70
CA ARG A 23 -12.52 -2.80 -17.35
C ARG A 23 -13.59 -3.50 -16.51
N ALA A 24 -13.22 -4.53 -15.75
CA ALA A 24 -14.12 -5.16 -14.79
C ALA A 24 -14.52 -4.20 -13.66
N ALA A 25 -13.57 -3.42 -13.14
CA ALA A 25 -13.84 -2.40 -12.11
C ALA A 25 -14.83 -1.33 -12.60
N GLU A 26 -14.67 -0.83 -13.83
CA GLU A 26 -15.61 0.13 -14.46
C GLU A 26 -17.04 -0.42 -14.53
N LEU A 27 -17.18 -1.68 -14.94
CA LEU A 27 -18.47 -2.37 -15.03
C LEU A 27 -19.09 -2.65 -13.65
N GLN A 28 -18.28 -2.76 -12.60
CA GLN A 28 -18.67 -3.03 -11.22
C GLN A 28 -18.86 -1.77 -10.37
N SER A 29 -18.89 -0.58 -10.98
CA SER A 29 -19.07 0.71 -10.28
C SER A 29 -20.31 0.79 -9.37
N GLN A 30 -21.33 -0.04 -9.60
CA GLN A 30 -22.54 -0.14 -8.76
C GLN A 30 -22.35 -1.02 -7.51
N VAL A 31 -21.27 -1.80 -7.44
CA VAL A 31 -20.94 -2.71 -6.32
C VAL A 31 -19.54 -2.36 -5.80
N PRO A 32 -19.42 -1.39 -4.87
CA PRO A 32 -18.14 -0.79 -4.52
C PRO A 32 -17.08 -1.77 -4.02
N ILE A 33 -17.47 -2.82 -3.29
CA ILE A 33 -16.53 -3.80 -2.76
C ILE A 33 -15.90 -4.68 -3.86
N GLU A 34 -16.69 -5.08 -4.85
CA GLU A 34 -16.19 -5.87 -6.00
C GLU A 34 -15.26 -5.02 -6.88
N CYS A 35 -15.61 -3.74 -7.08
CA CYS A 35 -14.76 -2.78 -7.76
C CYS A 35 -13.39 -2.67 -7.06
N LEU A 36 -13.36 -2.51 -5.73
CA LEU A 36 -12.12 -2.45 -4.95
C LEU A 36 -11.30 -3.74 -5.06
N LEU A 37 -11.94 -4.92 -5.04
CA LEU A 37 -11.23 -6.19 -5.23
C LEU A 37 -10.63 -6.31 -6.64
N SER A 38 -11.34 -5.84 -7.67
CA SER A 38 -10.83 -5.79 -9.05
C SER A 38 -9.65 -4.83 -9.19
N LEU A 39 -9.72 -3.64 -8.57
CA LEU A 39 -8.59 -2.70 -8.51
C LEU A 39 -7.39 -3.28 -7.75
N GLY A 40 -7.61 -4.04 -6.68
CA GLY A 40 -6.54 -4.74 -5.97
C GLY A 40 -5.77 -5.71 -6.86
N LYS A 41 -6.45 -6.37 -7.82
CA LYS A 41 -5.80 -7.24 -8.82
C LYS A 41 -5.02 -6.41 -9.85
N VAL A 42 -5.52 -5.24 -10.25
CA VAL A 42 -4.77 -4.29 -11.10
C VAL A 42 -3.48 -3.88 -10.40
N ALA A 43 -3.54 -3.50 -9.12
CA ALA A 43 -2.37 -3.13 -8.33
C ALA A 43 -1.35 -4.27 -8.24
N THR A 44 -1.81 -5.50 -7.99
CA THR A 44 -0.96 -6.71 -7.95
C THR A 44 -0.24 -6.91 -9.28
N CYS A 45 -0.97 -6.88 -10.39
CA CYS A 45 -0.41 -7.06 -11.72
C CYS A 45 0.57 -5.89 -12.07
N LYS A 46 0.32 -4.66 -11.60
CA LYS A 46 1.24 -3.52 -11.77
C LYS A 46 2.56 -3.68 -10.98
N ILE A 47 2.49 -4.19 -9.75
CA ILE A 47 3.69 -4.54 -8.95
C ILE A 47 4.52 -5.60 -9.68
N ILE A 48 3.88 -6.65 -10.21
CA ILE A 48 4.57 -7.70 -10.98
C ILE A 48 5.24 -7.13 -12.24
N THR A 49 4.58 -6.20 -12.93
CA THR A 49 5.18 -5.50 -14.09
C THR A 49 6.22 -4.44 -13.73
N ARG A 50 6.51 -4.24 -12.43
CA ARG A 50 7.40 -3.21 -11.89
C ARG A 50 6.97 -1.77 -12.20
N ASP A 51 5.68 -1.56 -12.44
CA ASP A 51 5.04 -0.25 -12.58
C ASP A 51 4.58 0.21 -11.19
N TYR A 52 5.55 0.63 -10.37
CA TYR A 52 5.32 0.99 -8.97
C TYR A 52 4.57 2.33 -8.83
N ASP A 53 4.82 3.30 -9.71
CA ASP A 53 4.08 4.56 -9.76
C ASP A 53 2.60 4.31 -10.09
N GLY A 54 2.33 3.46 -11.09
CA GLY A 54 0.98 3.05 -11.41
C GLY A 54 0.31 2.28 -10.28
N ALA A 55 1.05 1.42 -9.57
CA ALA A 55 0.51 0.69 -8.43
C ALA A 55 0.13 1.65 -7.28
N LEU A 56 0.97 2.65 -7.01
CA LEU A 56 0.72 3.69 -6.01
C LEU A 56 -0.56 4.48 -6.34
N ALA A 57 -0.75 4.86 -7.61
CA ALA A 57 -1.97 5.55 -8.07
C ALA A 57 -3.24 4.70 -7.84
N VAL A 58 -3.19 3.40 -8.18
CA VAL A 58 -4.33 2.49 -7.97
C VAL A 58 -4.66 2.33 -6.48
N PHE A 59 -3.65 2.20 -5.61
CA PHE A 59 -3.91 2.12 -4.16
C PHE A 59 -4.48 3.41 -3.58
N THR A 60 -4.08 4.58 -4.10
CA THR A 60 -4.70 5.85 -3.72
C THR A 60 -6.15 5.92 -4.16
N GLU A 61 -6.46 5.54 -5.40
CA GLU A 61 -7.83 5.46 -5.91
C GLU A 61 -8.69 4.53 -5.06
N MET A 62 -8.18 3.34 -4.73
CA MET A 62 -8.87 2.38 -3.86
C MET A 62 -9.18 2.96 -2.48
N GLN A 63 -8.26 3.70 -1.88
CA GLN A 63 -8.47 4.32 -0.58
C GLN A 63 -9.54 5.42 -0.64
N LEU A 64 -9.51 6.28 -1.66
CA LEU A 64 -10.53 7.32 -1.87
C LEU A 64 -11.92 6.71 -2.10
N LEU A 65 -12.02 5.69 -2.95
CA LEU A 65 -13.28 4.97 -3.20
C LEU A 65 -13.81 4.27 -1.95
N ALA A 66 -12.94 3.65 -1.15
CA ALA A 66 -13.34 3.01 0.09
C ALA A 66 -13.80 4.02 1.15
N GLN A 67 -13.24 5.23 1.16
CA GLN A 67 -13.68 6.32 2.03
C GLN A 67 -15.00 6.96 1.58
N GLU A 68 -15.21 7.10 0.27
CA GLU A 68 -16.43 7.69 -0.31
C GLU A 68 -17.63 6.73 -0.25
N LYS A 69 -17.40 5.45 -0.55
CA LYS A 69 -18.45 4.43 -0.68
C LYS A 69 -18.56 3.50 0.53
N GLY A 70 -17.62 3.57 1.47
CA GLY A 70 -17.65 2.78 2.68
C GLY A 70 -18.83 3.16 3.56
N LEU A 71 -19.48 2.15 4.17
CA LEU A 71 -20.47 2.37 5.21
C LEU A 71 -19.77 3.01 6.42
N GLN A 72 -20.03 4.29 6.66
CA GLN A 72 -19.61 4.98 7.86
C GLN A 72 -20.61 4.69 8.99
N VAL A 73 -20.14 4.38 10.19
CA VAL A 73 -21.02 4.38 11.37
C VAL A 73 -21.41 5.83 11.66
N GLN A 74 -22.70 6.08 11.91
CA GLN A 74 -23.16 7.42 12.30
C GLN A 74 -22.34 7.93 13.50
N GLY A 75 -21.63 9.05 13.31
CA GLY A 75 -20.77 9.65 14.33
C GLY A 75 -19.28 9.29 14.26
N THR A 76 -18.84 8.45 13.32
CA THR A 76 -17.41 8.14 13.11
C THR A 76 -17.04 8.10 11.63
N CYS A 77 -15.88 8.67 11.25
CA CYS A 77 -15.32 8.61 9.89
C CYS A 77 -14.66 7.24 9.56
N THR A 78 -14.97 6.18 10.29
CA THR A 78 -14.35 4.85 10.09
C THR A 78 -15.27 3.94 9.27
N PRO A 79 -14.80 3.44 8.11
CA PRO A 79 -15.54 2.47 7.32
C PRO A 79 -15.54 1.11 8.01
N VAL A 80 -16.64 0.37 7.88
CA VAL A 80 -16.87 -0.89 8.62
C VAL A 80 -16.65 -2.13 7.72
N GLY A 81 -16.06 -3.18 8.30
CA GLY A 81 -15.99 -4.51 7.69
C GLY A 81 -14.96 -4.60 6.57
N ALA A 82 -15.31 -5.22 5.44
CA ALA A 82 -14.39 -5.51 4.34
C ALA A 82 -13.72 -4.26 3.73
N PHE A 83 -14.33 -3.08 3.84
CA PHE A 83 -13.71 -1.82 3.43
C PHE A 83 -12.52 -1.44 4.32
N MET A 84 -12.59 -1.77 5.61
CA MET A 84 -11.53 -1.51 6.57
C MET A 84 -10.29 -2.35 6.26
N ASP A 85 -10.48 -3.63 5.91
CA ASP A 85 -9.41 -4.53 5.48
C ASP A 85 -8.75 -4.04 4.17
N VAL A 86 -9.56 -3.54 3.23
CA VAL A 86 -9.04 -2.95 1.98
C VAL A 86 -8.21 -1.71 2.27
N ILE A 87 -8.67 -0.81 3.14
CA ILE A 87 -7.92 0.40 3.50
C ILE A 87 -6.64 0.05 4.24
N ALA A 88 -6.68 -0.90 5.16
CA ALA A 88 -5.49 -1.40 5.86
C ALA A 88 -4.44 -1.91 4.86
N ARG A 89 -4.86 -2.73 3.89
CA ARG A 89 -3.99 -3.21 2.81
C ARG A 89 -3.43 -2.05 1.98
N CYS A 90 -4.26 -1.09 1.60
CA CYS A 90 -3.84 0.07 0.81
C CYS A 90 -2.81 0.92 1.56
N GLU A 91 -3.03 1.22 2.83
CA GLU A 91 -2.12 2.06 3.63
C GLU A 91 -0.73 1.42 3.73
N VAL A 92 -0.66 0.12 4.08
CA VAL A 92 0.60 -0.61 4.20
C VAL A 92 1.34 -0.63 2.86
N SER A 93 0.66 -0.98 1.76
CA SER A 93 1.29 -1.03 0.44
C SER A 93 1.73 0.36 -0.05
N ARG A 94 0.96 1.42 0.22
CA ARG A 94 1.33 2.81 -0.11
C ARG A 94 2.57 3.26 0.63
N VAL A 95 2.67 3.00 1.94
CA VAL A 95 3.86 3.35 2.74
C VAL A 95 5.10 2.68 2.15
N LEU A 96 5.03 1.37 1.88
CA LEU A 96 6.15 0.62 1.29
C LEU A 96 6.53 1.14 -0.11
N LEU A 97 5.54 1.45 -0.95
CA LEU A 97 5.77 2.03 -2.28
C LEU A 97 6.39 3.43 -2.21
N LEU A 98 5.97 4.26 -1.25
CA LEU A 98 6.56 5.59 -1.03
C LEU A 98 8.01 5.48 -0.54
N MET A 99 8.33 4.52 0.33
CA MET A 99 9.70 4.24 0.75
C MET A 99 10.57 3.69 -0.39
N LEU A 100 9.97 2.94 -1.32
CA LEU A 100 10.65 2.41 -2.51
C LEU A 100 10.92 3.49 -3.57
N LEU A 101 9.91 4.31 -3.87
CA LEU A 101 9.96 5.30 -4.95
C LEU A 101 10.68 6.58 -4.55
N GLN A 102 10.62 6.95 -3.27
CA GLN A 102 11.14 8.21 -2.71
C GLN A 102 10.87 9.41 -3.65
N PRO A 103 9.60 9.68 -4.00
CA PRO A 103 9.28 10.72 -4.97
C PRO A 103 9.75 12.09 -4.45
N PRO A 104 10.32 12.95 -5.32
CA PRO A 104 10.71 14.28 -4.93
C PRO A 104 9.49 15.10 -4.49
N PRO A 105 9.63 16.08 -3.57
CA PRO A 105 8.50 16.82 -3.02
C PRO A 105 7.57 17.46 -4.06
N GLN A 106 8.10 17.79 -5.24
CA GLN A 106 7.35 18.39 -6.35
C GLN A 106 6.39 17.42 -7.06
N LYS A 107 6.66 16.11 -7.02
CA LYS A 107 5.82 15.06 -7.62
C LYS A 107 4.90 14.40 -6.60
N LEU A 108 5.00 14.80 -5.34
CA LEU A 108 4.33 14.16 -4.22
C LEU A 108 2.90 14.72 -4.08
N LEU A 109 1.91 13.87 -4.38
CA LEU A 109 0.50 14.24 -4.25
C LEU A 109 0.15 14.53 -2.77
N PRO A 110 -0.80 15.43 -2.49
CA PRO A 110 -1.20 15.75 -1.11
C PRO A 110 -1.61 14.52 -0.30
N GLU A 111 -2.24 13.53 -0.93
CA GLU A 111 -2.64 12.28 -0.26
C GLU A 111 -1.42 11.47 0.20
N HIS A 112 -0.32 11.52 -0.53
CA HIS A 112 0.92 10.83 -0.17
C HIS A 112 1.64 11.56 0.96
N ALA A 113 1.60 12.91 0.96
CA ALA A 113 2.18 13.72 2.03
C ALA A 113 1.48 13.41 3.34
N GLN A 114 0.14 13.43 3.33
CA GLN A 114 -0.68 13.07 4.48
C GLN A 114 -0.43 11.64 4.97
N THR A 115 -0.16 10.68 4.09
CA THR A 115 0.22 9.33 4.54
C THR A 115 1.54 9.39 5.30
N LEU A 116 2.58 10.05 4.76
CA LEU A 116 3.90 10.10 5.41
C LEU A 116 3.88 10.89 6.71
N GLU A 117 3.12 11.99 6.78
CA GLU A 117 2.95 12.80 8.00
C GLU A 117 2.43 11.97 9.20
N LYS A 118 1.58 10.97 8.97
CA LYS A 118 1.10 10.07 10.04
C LYS A 118 2.20 9.18 10.63
N TYR A 119 3.25 8.91 9.86
CA TYR A 119 4.38 8.09 10.29
C TYR A 119 5.59 8.96 10.65
N ASP A 120 5.44 10.28 10.66
CA ASP A 120 6.51 11.20 11.04
C ASP A 120 6.64 11.27 12.57
N TRP A 121 7.87 11.46 13.05
CA TRP A 121 8.21 11.44 14.47
C TRP A 121 7.52 12.58 15.25
N GLU A 122 7.12 13.70 14.62
CA GLU A 122 6.41 14.78 15.33
C GLU A 122 4.97 14.44 15.72
N SER A 123 4.44 13.32 15.22
CA SER A 123 3.05 12.87 15.43
C SER A 123 2.86 11.91 16.62
N PHE A 124 3.77 11.93 17.62
CA PHE A 124 3.69 11.14 18.87
C PHE A 124 2.42 11.34 19.71
N ASP A 125 1.51 12.24 19.32
CA ASP A 125 0.19 12.31 19.94
C ASP A 125 -0.59 11.03 19.65
N SER A 126 -0.93 10.31 20.73
CA SER A 126 -1.67 9.03 20.75
C SER A 126 -3.07 9.07 20.12
N HIS A 127 -3.42 10.17 19.44
CA HIS A 127 -4.68 10.45 18.77
C HIS A 127 -4.58 10.39 17.23
N SER A 128 -3.38 10.21 16.66
CA SER A 128 -3.19 9.90 15.22
C SER A 128 -3.45 8.43 14.88
N GLN A 129 -4.16 7.70 15.76
CA GLN A 129 -4.43 6.27 15.56
C GLN A 129 -5.12 6.06 14.22
N VAL A 130 -4.39 5.39 13.34
CA VAL A 130 -4.93 4.78 12.15
C VAL A 130 -5.89 3.69 12.61
N ASN A 131 -7.17 4.03 12.79
CA ASN A 131 -8.21 3.15 13.34
C ASN A 131 -8.46 1.86 12.54
N TYR A 132 -7.82 1.74 11.38
CA TYR A 132 -7.92 0.60 10.47
C TYR A 132 -6.68 -0.30 10.49
N LEU A 133 -5.61 0.04 11.22
CA LEU A 133 -4.42 -0.82 11.37
C LEU A 133 -4.25 -1.27 12.83
N PRO A 134 -3.82 -2.52 13.06
CA PRO A 134 -3.34 -2.94 14.36
C PRO A 134 -2.16 -2.07 14.82
N GLU A 135 -2.15 -1.67 16.09
CA GLU A 135 -1.13 -0.78 16.67
C GLU A 135 0.30 -1.29 16.47
N ASN A 136 0.51 -2.59 16.61
CA ASN A 136 1.83 -3.21 16.37
C ASN A 136 2.29 -3.06 14.92
N VAL A 137 1.40 -3.22 13.94
CA VAL A 137 1.75 -3.05 12.52
C VAL A 137 2.06 -1.59 12.23
N PHE A 138 1.29 -0.67 12.80
CA PHE A 138 1.51 0.76 12.66
C PHE A 138 2.88 1.20 13.19
N LEU A 139 3.23 0.79 14.42
CA LEU A 139 4.53 1.12 15.05
C LEU A 139 5.72 0.53 14.29
N LEU A 140 5.58 -0.69 13.77
CA LEU A 140 6.63 -1.31 12.97
C LEU A 140 6.80 -0.61 11.61
N LEU A 141 5.71 -0.20 10.96
CA LEU A 141 5.76 0.60 9.74
C LEU A 141 6.37 1.97 9.96
N GLN A 142 6.03 2.64 11.08
CA GLN A 142 6.68 3.89 11.48
C GLN A 142 8.19 3.69 11.64
N SER A 143 8.59 2.60 12.29
CA SER A 143 10.00 2.25 12.44
C SER A 143 10.69 1.99 11.09
N VAL A 144 9.98 1.38 10.13
CA VAL A 144 10.49 1.22 8.75
C VAL A 144 10.70 2.56 8.07
N VAL A 145 9.77 3.50 8.21
CA VAL A 145 9.91 4.85 7.64
C VAL A 145 11.16 5.54 8.21
N MET A 146 11.34 5.51 9.53
CA MET A 146 12.52 6.07 10.19
C MET A 146 13.82 5.40 9.73
N ALA A 147 13.87 4.06 9.72
CA ALA A 147 15.05 3.33 9.26
C ALA A 147 15.40 3.64 7.79
N CYS A 148 14.40 3.83 6.92
CA CYS A 148 14.62 4.26 5.54
C CYS A 148 15.19 5.68 5.46
N GLN A 149 14.67 6.62 6.25
CA GLN A 149 15.13 8.01 6.27
C GLN A 149 16.57 8.15 6.82
N GLU A 150 16.89 7.41 7.87
CA GLU A 150 18.23 7.37 8.48
C GLU A 150 19.21 6.49 7.70
N LYS A 151 18.73 5.74 6.70
CA LYS A 151 19.49 4.75 5.93
C LYS A 151 20.12 3.67 6.82
N ASP A 152 19.42 3.30 7.90
CA ASP A 152 19.83 2.25 8.81
C ASP A 152 19.40 0.87 8.29
N LEU A 153 20.31 0.26 7.52
CA LEU A 153 20.14 -1.06 6.95
C LEU A 153 20.03 -2.18 7.99
N GLU A 154 20.68 -2.05 9.14
CA GLU A 154 20.66 -3.11 10.15
C GLU A 154 19.32 -3.14 10.86
N SER A 155 18.79 -1.97 11.25
CA SER A 155 17.43 -1.87 11.77
C SER A 155 16.39 -2.33 10.74
N LEU A 156 16.54 -1.99 9.47
CA LEU A 156 15.61 -2.40 8.41
C LEU A 156 15.57 -3.93 8.22
N LYS A 157 16.70 -4.63 8.37
CA LYS A 157 16.74 -6.12 8.33
C LYS A 157 15.99 -6.74 9.50
N VAL A 158 16.14 -6.19 10.71
CA VAL A 158 15.41 -6.67 11.89
C VAL A 158 13.91 -6.46 11.70
N LEU A 159 13.52 -5.25 11.26
CA LEU A 159 12.12 -4.90 10.98
C LEU A 159 11.50 -5.81 9.90
N GLN A 160 12.27 -6.22 8.88
CA GLN A 160 11.80 -7.17 7.87
C GLN A 160 11.41 -8.52 8.49
N VAL A 161 12.18 -9.02 9.46
CA VAL A 161 11.87 -10.30 10.14
C VAL A 161 10.62 -10.16 11.01
N GLU A 162 10.48 -9.05 11.73
CA GLU A 162 9.34 -8.79 12.62
C GLU A 162 8.03 -8.55 11.85
N LEU A 163 8.10 -7.88 10.71
CA LEU A 163 6.95 -7.61 9.84
C LEU A 163 6.55 -8.81 8.99
N TRP A 164 7.47 -9.75 8.71
CA TRP A 164 7.21 -10.89 7.82
C TRP A 164 5.90 -11.66 8.09
N PRO A 165 5.56 -12.05 9.34
CA PRO A 165 4.31 -12.78 9.61
C PRO A 165 3.06 -11.87 9.61
N LEU A 166 3.25 -10.54 9.67
CA LEU A 166 2.17 -9.57 9.75
C LEU A 166 1.74 -9.06 8.36
N LEU A 167 2.64 -9.15 7.38
CA LEU A 167 2.44 -8.67 6.03
C LEU A 167 2.02 -9.79 5.07
N THR A 168 1.30 -9.40 4.01
CA THR A 168 1.00 -10.30 2.89
C THR A 168 2.27 -10.57 2.05
N PRO A 169 2.34 -11.67 1.27
CA PRO A 169 3.48 -11.96 0.41
C PRO A 169 3.86 -10.81 -0.54
N GLU A 170 2.85 -10.10 -1.06
CA GLU A 170 3.04 -8.92 -1.91
C GLU A 170 3.70 -7.76 -1.14
N GLN A 171 3.25 -7.47 0.08
CA GLN A 171 3.84 -6.44 0.93
C GLN A 171 5.25 -6.83 1.37
N ASN A 172 5.49 -8.10 1.68
CA ASN A 172 6.84 -8.63 1.96
C ASN A 172 7.77 -8.47 0.75
N HIS A 173 7.26 -8.69 -0.46
CA HIS A 173 8.01 -8.43 -1.69
C HIS A 173 8.38 -6.94 -1.83
N LEU A 174 7.42 -6.02 -1.59
CA LEU A 174 7.69 -4.58 -1.60
C LEU A 174 8.72 -4.17 -0.55
N LEU A 175 8.61 -4.67 0.69
CA LEU A 175 9.58 -4.40 1.76
C LEU A 175 10.99 -4.92 1.40
N HIS A 176 11.07 -6.08 0.75
CA HIS A 176 12.33 -6.59 0.23
C HIS A 176 12.94 -5.67 -0.83
N LEU A 177 12.13 -5.13 -1.75
CA LEU A 177 12.59 -4.16 -2.74
C LEU A 177 13.08 -2.86 -2.10
N VAL A 178 12.39 -2.36 -1.06
CA VAL A 178 12.83 -1.18 -0.29
C VAL A 178 14.22 -1.44 0.29
N LEU A 179 14.44 -2.60 0.92
CA LEU A 179 15.73 -2.97 1.49
C LEU A 179 16.83 -3.02 0.42
N GLN A 180 16.53 -3.54 -0.77
CA GLN A 180 17.47 -3.53 -1.90
C GLN A 180 17.81 -2.11 -2.37
N GLU A 181 16.82 -1.22 -2.45
CA GLU A 181 17.02 0.17 -2.88
C GLU A 181 17.85 0.97 -1.86
N VAL A 182 17.66 0.76 -0.55
CA VAL A 182 18.49 1.39 0.48
C VAL A 182 19.93 0.88 0.42
N LEU A 183 20.13 -0.41 0.09
CA LEU A 183 21.45 -1.03 -0.02
C LEU A 183 22.21 -0.60 -1.28
N ALA A 184 21.52 -0.48 -2.40
CA ALA A 184 22.06 -0.06 -3.68
C ALA A 184 21.06 0.87 -4.37
N PRO A 185 21.17 2.20 -4.17
CA PRO A 185 20.23 3.13 -4.77
C PRO A 185 20.35 3.04 -6.29
N SER A 186 19.28 2.58 -6.94
CA SER A 186 19.21 2.33 -8.37
C SER A 186 19.19 3.63 -9.18
N GLY A 187 19.14 4.79 -8.51
CA GLY A 187 19.01 6.10 -9.15
C GLY A 187 17.68 6.29 -9.87
N ARG A 188 16.66 5.46 -9.57
CA ARG A 188 15.31 5.59 -10.15
C ARG A 188 14.54 6.79 -9.61
N GLY A 189 15.09 7.49 -8.62
CA GLY A 189 14.61 8.80 -8.20
C GLY A 189 15.07 9.91 -9.14
N VAL A 190 14.63 9.93 -10.41
CA VAL A 190 14.40 11.12 -11.25
C VAL A 190 13.35 10.83 -12.31
#